data_AF-A0A3D0IZR0-F1
#
_entry.id   AF-A0A3D0IZR0-F1
#
_cell.length_a   1.000
_cell.length_b   1.000
_cell.length_c   1.000
_cell.angle_alpha   90.00
_cell.angle_beta   90.00
_cell.angle_gamma   90.00
#
_symmetry.space_group_name_H-M   'P 1'
#
loop_
_entity.id
_entity.type
_entity.pdbx_description
1 polymer ?
#
loop_
_entity_poly.entity_id
_entity_poly.type
_entity_poly.pdbx_seq_one_letter_code
_entity_poly.pdbx_strand_id
1 'polypeptide(L)'
;QAVRQIPVIGNGDVTTPLGAKRMLEETGCSGVSVGRGAFYNPWIFRATARYLETGELIAEPDFEERVRVMSLHLERNIEFFGEERGCVLFRKVIPWYARRFGPASEFKKAAVRISSRMDYEKALCDYREWRKQFLNGQGVLLEKFAPTKLEAVFSGHAPLERSVIPVPQGPVENW
;
A
#
# COMPACT_ATOMS: atom_id res chain seq x y z
N GLN A 1 -24.53 2.83 35.65
CA GLN A 1 -25.13 2.22 34.43
C GLN A 1 -24.00 1.67 33.58
N ALA A 2 -24.06 0.39 33.18
CA ALA A 2 -23.09 -0.22 32.28
C ALA A 2 -23.49 0.04 30.81
N VAL A 3 -22.54 0.40 29.94
CA VAL A 3 -22.77 0.66 28.51
C VAL A 3 -23.14 -0.65 27.81
N ARG A 4 -24.32 -0.72 27.18
CA ARG A 4 -24.86 -1.98 26.60
C ARG A 4 -24.23 -2.41 25.28
N GLN A 5 -23.63 -1.50 24.51
CA GLN A 5 -22.91 -1.84 23.27
C GLN A 5 -21.79 -0.81 23.03
N ILE A 6 -20.56 -1.18 23.32
CA ILE A 6 -19.38 -0.42 22.87
C ILE A 6 -19.05 -0.94 21.47
N PRO A 7 -18.95 -0.07 20.45
CA PRO A 7 -18.60 -0.51 19.10
C PRO A 7 -17.22 -1.15 19.11
N VAL A 8 -17.11 -2.36 18.57
CA VAL A 8 -15.86 -3.11 18.48
C VAL A 8 -15.29 -2.93 17.08
N ILE A 9 -14.00 -2.60 16.99
CA ILE A 9 -13.29 -2.47 15.72
C ILE A 9 -12.41 -3.70 15.52
N GLY A 10 -12.69 -4.45 14.45
CA GLY A 10 -11.85 -5.57 14.02
C GLY A 10 -10.50 -5.09 13.50
N ASN A 11 -9.43 -5.78 13.87
CA ASN A 11 -8.07 -5.49 13.40
C ASN A 11 -7.30 -6.79 13.16
N GLY A 12 -6.39 -6.76 12.18
CA GLY A 12 -5.55 -7.90 11.79
C GLY A 12 -5.72 -8.22 10.31
N ASP A 13 -4.62 -8.11 9.55
CA ASP A 13 -4.48 -8.54 8.15
C ASP A 13 -5.57 -8.11 7.14
N VAL A 14 -6.28 -7.03 7.43
CA VAL A 14 -7.15 -6.35 6.46
C VAL A 14 -6.28 -5.61 5.45
N THR A 15 -6.00 -6.27 4.32
CA THR A 15 -5.19 -5.71 3.21
C THR A 15 -5.96 -5.55 1.90
N THR A 16 -7.21 -6.00 1.85
CA THR A 16 -8.10 -5.90 0.68
C THR A 16 -9.55 -5.57 1.08
N PRO A 17 -10.37 -5.04 0.15
CA PRO A 17 -11.81 -4.85 0.37
C PRO A 17 -12.56 -6.14 0.74
N LEU A 18 -12.21 -7.26 0.13
CA LEU A 18 -12.80 -8.56 0.47
C LEU A 18 -12.42 -9.00 1.88
N GLY A 19 -11.16 -8.75 2.29
CA GLY A 19 -10.71 -9.05 3.65
C GLY A 19 -11.45 -8.22 4.70
N ALA A 20 -11.71 -6.94 4.40
CA ALA A 20 -12.54 -6.09 5.25
C ALA A 20 -13.97 -6.62 5.38
N LYS A 21 -14.62 -6.96 4.25
CA LYS A 21 -15.97 -7.52 4.24
C LYS A 21 -16.06 -8.81 5.05
N ARG A 22 -15.12 -9.73 4.83
CA ARG A 22 -15.06 -11.00 5.56
C ARG A 22 -14.91 -10.78 7.07
N MET A 23 -14.02 -9.88 7.50
CA MET A 23 -13.86 -9.58 8.93
C MET A 23 -15.15 -9.05 9.56
N LEU A 24 -15.89 -8.19 8.86
CA LEU A 24 -17.20 -7.71 9.31
C LEU A 24 -18.21 -8.85 9.44
N GLU A 25 -18.29 -9.72 8.43
CA GLU A 25 -19.24 -10.85 8.40
C GLU A 25 -18.93 -11.93 9.44
N GLU A 26 -17.67 -12.30 9.61
CA GLU A 26 -17.28 -13.39 10.53
C GLU A 26 -17.30 -12.98 12.01
N THR A 27 -16.98 -11.72 12.31
CA THR A 27 -16.83 -11.26 13.70
C THR A 27 -18.03 -10.46 14.21
N GLY A 28 -18.86 -9.90 13.31
CA GLY A 28 -19.90 -8.95 13.67
C GLY A 28 -19.38 -7.63 14.24
N CYS A 29 -18.10 -7.30 14.04
CA CYS A 29 -17.54 -6.03 14.49
C CYS A 29 -18.21 -4.83 13.79
N SER A 30 -18.22 -3.68 14.46
CA SER A 30 -18.87 -2.45 13.97
C SER A 30 -18.07 -1.75 12.87
N GLY A 31 -16.80 -2.12 12.70
CA GLY A 31 -15.91 -1.53 11.71
C GLY A 31 -14.57 -2.25 11.69
N VAL A 32 -13.74 -1.93 10.70
CA VAL A 32 -12.40 -2.52 10.56
C VAL A 32 -11.31 -1.45 10.58
N SER A 33 -10.20 -1.78 11.21
CA SER A 33 -8.99 -0.95 11.21
C SER A 33 -7.94 -1.56 10.29
N VAL A 34 -7.41 -0.72 9.39
CA VAL A 34 -6.36 -1.08 8.43
C VAL A 34 -5.02 -0.49 8.91
N GLY A 35 -4.07 -1.36 9.24
CA GLY A 35 -2.70 -0.97 9.58
C GLY A 35 -1.78 -1.00 8.37
N ARG A 36 -0.88 -1.99 8.32
CA ARG A 36 0.18 -2.13 7.30
C ARG A 36 -0.31 -2.02 5.85
N GLY A 37 -1.51 -2.55 5.55
CA GLY A 37 -2.09 -2.49 4.21
C GLY A 37 -2.27 -1.07 3.67
N ALA A 38 -2.54 -0.09 4.54
CA ALA A 38 -2.72 1.30 4.16
C ALA A 38 -1.43 1.98 3.69
N PHE A 39 -0.26 1.56 4.21
CA PHE A 39 1.02 2.11 3.77
C PHE A 39 1.36 1.72 2.32
N TYR A 40 1.03 0.48 1.94
CA TYR A 40 1.30 -0.03 0.59
C TYR A 40 0.22 0.34 -0.42
N ASN A 41 -1.01 0.57 0.05
CA ASN A 41 -2.16 0.85 -0.77
C ASN A 41 -3.09 1.85 -0.06
N PRO A 42 -2.79 3.16 -0.08
CA PRO A 42 -3.64 4.18 0.56
C PRO A 42 -5.06 4.24 -0.02
N TRP A 43 -5.28 3.70 -1.23
CA TRP A 43 -6.62 3.61 -1.85
C TRP A 43 -7.50 2.52 -1.21
N ILE A 44 -6.97 1.68 -0.32
CA ILE A 44 -7.73 0.61 0.34
C ILE A 44 -8.99 1.14 1.03
N PHE A 45 -8.94 2.33 1.64
CA PHE A 45 -10.11 2.91 2.31
C PHE A 45 -11.25 3.19 1.33
N ARG A 46 -10.95 3.84 0.19
CA ARG A 46 -11.93 4.12 -0.88
C ARG A 46 -12.42 2.82 -1.51
N ALA A 47 -11.51 1.88 -1.77
CA ALA A 47 -11.82 0.58 -2.35
C ALA A 47 -12.77 -0.23 -1.45
N THR A 48 -12.48 -0.27 -0.15
CA THR A 48 -13.30 -0.96 0.84
C THR A 48 -14.67 -0.30 0.98
N ALA A 49 -14.72 1.04 1.11
CA ALA A 49 -15.99 1.75 1.20
C ALA A 49 -16.90 1.47 -0.01
N ARG A 50 -16.35 1.58 -1.23
CA ARG A 50 -17.09 1.29 -2.46
C ARG A 50 -17.57 -0.17 -2.52
N TYR A 51 -16.69 -1.11 -2.21
CA TYR A 51 -17.02 -2.54 -2.25
C TYR A 51 -18.09 -2.93 -1.22
N LEU A 52 -18.04 -2.35 -0.01
CA LEU A 52 -19.07 -2.59 1.01
C LEU A 52 -20.42 -1.98 0.62
N GLU A 53 -20.43 -0.86 -0.11
CA GLU A 53 -21.65 -0.20 -0.57
C GLU A 53 -22.28 -0.88 -1.79
N THR A 54 -21.48 -1.24 -2.81
CA THR A 54 -22.01 -1.69 -4.10
C THR A 54 -21.69 -3.14 -4.46
N GLY A 55 -20.79 -3.79 -3.73
CA GLY A 55 -20.25 -5.10 -4.10
C GLY A 55 -19.25 -5.06 -5.26
N GLU A 56 -18.91 -3.89 -5.80
CA GLU A 56 -17.99 -3.75 -6.93
C GLU A 56 -16.56 -3.44 -6.46
N LEU A 57 -15.59 -4.14 -7.03
CA LEU A 57 -14.17 -3.85 -6.79
C LEU A 57 -13.71 -2.73 -7.73
N ILE A 58 -13.02 -1.75 -7.16
CA ILE A 58 -12.32 -0.75 -7.97
C ILE A 58 -11.00 -1.33 -8.48
N ALA A 59 -10.63 -0.94 -9.69
CA ALA A 59 -9.32 -1.27 -10.24
C ALA A 59 -8.20 -0.68 -9.36
N GLU A 60 -7.07 -1.38 -9.32
CA GLU A 60 -5.87 -0.84 -8.68
C GLU A 60 -5.42 0.46 -9.38
N PRO A 61 -4.87 1.43 -8.64
CA PRO A 61 -4.34 2.64 -9.23
C PRO A 61 -3.16 2.29 -10.15
N ASP A 62 -3.14 2.93 -11.31
CA ASP A 62 -2.06 2.81 -12.27
C ASP A 62 -0.78 3.52 -11.77
N PHE A 63 0.27 3.47 -12.59
CA PHE A 63 1.54 4.10 -12.27
C PHE A 63 1.43 5.61 -12.04
N GLU A 64 0.67 6.31 -12.88
CA GLU A 64 0.55 7.77 -12.82
C GLU A 64 -0.25 8.22 -11.60
N GLU A 65 -1.33 7.53 -11.27
CA GLU A 65 -2.10 7.78 -10.05
C GLU A 65 -1.26 7.54 -8.80
N ARG A 66 -0.40 6.51 -8.81
CA ARG A 66 0.50 6.26 -7.68
C ARG A 66 1.57 7.33 -7.54
N VAL A 67 2.16 7.78 -8.65
CA VAL A 67 3.11 8.91 -8.63
C VAL A 67 2.42 10.18 -8.15
N ARG A 68 1.20 10.46 -8.61
CA ARG A 68 0.42 11.64 -8.20
C ARG A 68 0.22 11.66 -6.68
N VAL A 69 -0.22 10.55 -6.09
CA VAL A 69 -0.44 10.46 -4.64
C VAL A 69 0.88 10.47 -3.86
N MET A 70 1.94 9.83 -4.37
CA MET A 70 3.28 9.90 -3.77
C MET A 70 3.82 11.33 -3.73
N SER A 71 3.72 12.07 -4.86
CA SER A 71 4.13 13.46 -4.94
C SER A 71 3.30 14.34 -3.99
N LEU A 72 1.98 14.17 -3.96
CA LEU A 72 1.14 14.90 -3.02
C LEU A 72 1.53 14.62 -1.56
N HIS A 73 1.89 13.38 -1.22
CA HIS A 73 2.33 13.04 0.12
C HIS A 73 3.69 13.71 0.46
N LEU A 74 4.63 13.76 -0.49
CA LEU A 74 5.86 14.54 -0.33
C LEU A 74 5.54 16.02 -0.05
N GLU A 75 4.67 16.63 -0.85
CA GLU A 75 4.26 18.03 -0.68
C GLU A 75 3.73 18.31 0.72
N ARG A 76 2.84 17.44 1.24
CA ARG A 76 2.32 17.56 2.61
C ARG A 76 3.41 17.34 3.66
N ASN A 77 4.40 16.50 3.38
CA ASN A 77 5.53 16.30 4.27
C ASN A 77 6.42 17.57 4.33
N ILE A 78 6.68 18.18 3.18
CA ILE A 78 7.43 19.45 3.06
C ILE A 78 6.68 20.58 3.76
N GLU A 79 5.37 20.69 3.55
CA GLU A 79 4.51 21.70 4.18
C GLU A 79 4.59 21.63 5.71
N PHE A 80 4.60 20.41 6.27
CA PHE A 80 4.59 20.21 7.72
C PHE A 80 5.97 20.28 8.38
N PHE A 81 7.00 19.71 7.75
CA PHE A 81 8.33 19.57 8.34
C PHE A 81 9.37 20.56 7.81
N GLY A 82 9.04 21.36 6.79
CA GLY A 82 9.99 22.11 5.97
C GLY A 82 10.65 21.22 4.90
N GLU A 83 11.23 21.83 3.87
CA GLU A 83 11.73 21.10 2.69
C GLU A 83 12.80 20.07 3.03
N GLU A 84 13.92 20.49 3.64
CA GLU A 84 15.04 19.61 3.93
C GLU A 84 14.62 18.40 4.78
N ARG A 85 13.96 18.67 5.91
CA ARG A 85 13.54 17.61 6.84
C ARG A 85 12.40 16.77 6.29
N GLY A 86 11.43 17.39 5.61
CA GLY A 86 10.32 16.69 4.96
C GLY A 86 10.81 15.71 3.90
N CYS A 87 11.72 16.13 3.02
CA CYS A 87 12.34 15.27 2.02
C CYS A 87 13.12 14.11 2.65
N VAL A 88 13.94 14.37 3.69
CA VAL A 88 14.71 13.33 4.39
C VAL A 88 13.80 12.30 5.08
N LEU A 89 12.73 12.75 5.75
CA LEU A 89 11.77 11.84 6.38
C LEU A 89 11.00 11.02 5.34
N PHE A 90 10.66 11.64 4.21
CA PHE A 90 9.91 10.99 3.13
C PHE A 90 10.69 9.85 2.45
N ARG A 91 12.02 9.79 2.58
CA ARG A 91 12.84 8.65 2.12
C ARG A 91 12.33 7.29 2.63
N LYS A 92 11.73 7.26 3.82
CA LYS A 92 11.16 6.04 4.43
C LYS A 92 9.85 5.60 3.76
N VAL A 93 9.15 6.54 3.13
CA VAL A 93 7.82 6.35 2.53
C VAL A 93 7.92 5.94 1.06
N ILE A 94 8.86 6.53 0.30
CA ILE A 94 9.05 6.26 -1.14
C ILE A 94 9.10 4.76 -1.47
N PRO A 95 9.85 3.90 -0.72
CA PRO A 95 9.89 2.48 -1.00
C PRO A 95 8.53 1.78 -0.96
N TRP A 96 7.56 2.29 -0.19
CA TRP A 96 6.22 1.71 -0.10
C TRP A 96 5.45 1.87 -1.41
N TYR A 97 5.52 3.05 -2.05
CA TYR A 97 4.94 3.28 -3.38
C TYR A 97 5.71 2.51 -4.46
N ALA A 98 7.04 2.54 -4.41
CA ALA A 98 7.92 1.94 -5.42
C ALA A 98 7.74 0.41 -5.54
N ARG A 99 7.23 -0.27 -4.50
CA ARG A 99 6.89 -1.71 -4.55
C ARG A 99 5.89 -2.07 -5.66
N ARG A 100 5.06 -1.12 -6.10
CA ARG A 100 4.04 -1.35 -7.15
C ARG A 100 4.45 -0.80 -8.52
N PHE A 101 5.66 -0.31 -8.68
CA PHE A 101 6.12 0.27 -9.97
C PHE A 101 6.73 -0.76 -10.93
N GLY A 102 6.83 -2.04 -10.53
CA GLY A 102 7.64 -3.03 -11.22
C GLY A 102 9.12 -2.93 -10.83
N PRO A 103 10.07 -3.22 -11.72
CA PRO A 103 11.49 -2.94 -11.49
C PRO A 103 11.67 -1.47 -11.06
N ALA A 104 12.37 -1.26 -9.94
CA ALA A 104 12.53 0.06 -9.32
C ALA A 104 13.86 0.19 -8.56
N SER A 105 14.86 -0.64 -8.88
CA SER A 105 16.16 -0.62 -8.20
C SER A 105 16.84 0.74 -8.29
N GLU A 106 16.86 1.35 -9.48
CA GLU A 106 17.49 2.64 -9.70
C GLU A 106 16.74 3.76 -8.96
N PHE A 107 15.42 3.71 -8.95
CA PHE A 107 14.61 4.68 -8.19
C PHE A 107 14.85 4.55 -6.68
N LYS A 108 14.88 3.33 -6.14
CA LYS A 108 15.17 3.09 -4.71
C LYS A 108 16.57 3.60 -4.32
N LYS A 109 17.58 3.42 -5.18
CA LYS A 109 18.94 3.96 -4.96
C LYS A 109 18.97 5.48 -4.96
N ALA A 110 18.19 6.13 -5.83
CA ALA A 110 18.08 7.58 -5.84
C ALA A 110 17.29 8.09 -4.62
N ALA A 111 16.23 7.39 -4.23
CA ALA A 111 15.32 7.78 -3.16
C ALA A 111 16.03 8.00 -1.82
N VAL A 112 17.02 7.18 -1.47
CA VAL A 112 17.76 7.32 -0.19
C VAL A 112 18.62 8.58 -0.11
N ARG A 113 18.85 9.28 -1.23
CA ARG A 113 19.64 10.52 -1.32
C ARG A 113 18.79 11.79 -1.40
N ILE A 114 17.46 11.70 -1.47
CA ILE A 114 16.57 12.86 -1.66
C ILE A 114 16.62 13.80 -0.47
N SER A 115 17.11 15.03 -0.64
CA SER A 115 17.18 16.08 0.38
C SER A 115 16.37 17.33 0.04
N SER A 116 15.87 17.44 -1.18
CA SER A 116 15.09 18.57 -1.68
C SER A 116 13.98 18.11 -2.61
N ARG A 117 13.07 19.01 -2.96
CA ARG A 117 12.06 18.77 -4.01
C ARG A 117 12.73 18.48 -5.35
N MET A 118 13.79 19.21 -5.67
CA MET A 118 14.57 19.03 -6.90
C MET A 118 15.16 17.62 -7.01
N ASP A 119 15.71 17.09 -5.91
CA ASP A 119 16.24 15.71 -5.89
C ASP A 119 15.15 14.67 -6.20
N TYR A 120 13.95 14.87 -5.63
CA TYR A 120 12.81 13.99 -5.88
C TYR A 120 12.35 14.05 -7.34
N GLU A 121 12.17 15.25 -7.88
CA GLU A 121 11.77 15.46 -9.27
C GLU A 121 12.77 14.84 -10.24
N LYS A 122 14.07 15.04 -9.98
CA LYS A 122 15.14 14.42 -10.75
C LYS A 122 15.10 12.90 -10.67
N ALA A 123 14.99 12.34 -9.46
CA ALA A 123 14.93 10.88 -9.27
C ALA A 123 13.73 10.26 -10.00
N LEU A 124 12.57 10.93 -9.97
CA LEU A 124 11.37 10.48 -10.66
C LEU A 124 11.50 10.60 -12.19
N CYS A 125 12.10 11.69 -12.69
CA CYS A 125 12.37 11.87 -14.11
C CYS A 125 13.32 10.78 -14.64
N ASP A 126 14.46 10.59 -13.97
CA ASP A 126 15.45 9.55 -14.32
C ASP A 126 14.79 8.16 -14.29
N TYR A 127 13.92 7.90 -13.31
CA TYR A 127 13.19 6.65 -13.23
C TYR A 127 12.19 6.45 -14.38
N ARG A 128 11.46 7.50 -14.79
CA ARG A 128 10.52 7.45 -15.91
C ARG A 128 11.21 7.09 -17.21
N GLU A 129 12.41 7.60 -17.44
CA GLU A 129 13.23 7.23 -18.60
C GLU A 129 13.73 5.79 -18.47
N TRP A 130 14.34 5.44 -17.34
CA TRP A 130 14.88 4.10 -17.11
C TRP A 130 13.81 3.00 -17.20
N ARG A 131 12.58 3.26 -16.73
CA ARG A 131 11.52 2.24 -16.71
C ARG A 131 10.97 1.90 -18.09
N LYS A 132 11.20 2.73 -19.13
CA LYS A 132 10.66 2.51 -20.49
C LYS A 132 11.01 1.13 -21.06
N GLN A 133 12.19 0.59 -20.72
CA GLN A 133 12.63 -0.75 -21.14
C GLN A 133 11.76 -1.91 -20.62
N PHE A 134 10.94 -1.67 -19.59
CA PHE A 134 10.04 -2.67 -19.01
C PHE A 134 8.59 -2.50 -19.50
N LEU A 135 8.33 -1.57 -20.41
CA LEU A 135 6.99 -1.25 -20.90
C LEU A 135 6.78 -1.84 -22.31
N ASN A 136 5.51 -2.12 -22.63
CA ASN A 136 5.07 -2.37 -24.00
C ASN A 136 4.85 -1.05 -24.77
N GLY A 137 4.42 -1.16 -26.04
CA GLY A 137 4.14 0.00 -26.90
C GLY A 137 3.01 0.92 -26.41
N GLN A 138 2.21 0.48 -25.44
CA GLN A 138 1.14 1.23 -24.80
C GLN A 138 1.56 1.85 -23.45
N GLY A 139 2.83 1.72 -23.05
CA GLY A 139 3.33 2.26 -21.78
C GLY A 139 2.95 1.45 -20.54
N VAL A 140 2.42 0.24 -20.72
CA VAL A 140 2.05 -0.70 -19.64
C VAL A 140 3.23 -1.64 -19.38
N LEU A 141 3.46 -2.01 -18.12
CA LEU A 141 4.49 -3.00 -17.77
C LEU A 141 4.27 -4.32 -18.52
N LEU A 142 5.35 -4.88 -19.06
CA LEU A 142 5.34 -6.26 -19.57
C LEU A 142 4.95 -7.21 -18.43
N GLU A 143 4.20 -8.26 -18.75
CA GLU A 143 3.60 -9.17 -17.77
C GLU A 143 4.62 -9.73 -16.76
N LYS A 144 5.80 -10.15 -17.22
CA LYS A 144 6.89 -10.65 -16.37
C LYS A 144 7.44 -9.63 -15.34
N PHE A 145 7.14 -8.35 -15.53
CA PHE A 145 7.55 -7.24 -14.66
C PHE A 145 6.38 -6.64 -13.87
N ALA A 146 5.16 -7.12 -14.10
CA ALA A 146 3.99 -6.67 -13.39
C ALA A 146 4.05 -7.16 -11.93
N PRO A 147 3.69 -6.32 -10.95
CA PRO A 147 3.66 -6.74 -9.56
C PRO A 147 2.50 -7.72 -9.32
N THR A 148 2.70 -8.69 -8.41
CA THR A 148 1.69 -9.69 -8.03
C THR A 148 0.37 -9.02 -7.64
N LYS A 149 -0.77 -9.57 -8.06
CA LYS A 149 -2.08 -9.02 -7.66
C LYS A 149 -2.22 -9.01 -6.14
N LEU A 150 -2.83 -7.96 -5.59
CA LEU A 150 -3.15 -7.91 -4.17
C LEU A 150 -4.31 -8.87 -3.88
N GLU A 151 -3.99 -10.07 -3.42
CA GLU A 151 -4.97 -11.04 -2.97
C GLU A 151 -5.13 -10.98 -1.45
N ALA A 152 -6.32 -11.36 -0.98
CA ALA A 152 -6.58 -11.44 0.44
C ALA A 152 -5.83 -12.66 1.03
N VAL A 153 -4.79 -12.42 1.82
CA VAL A 153 -4.10 -13.48 2.55
C VAL A 153 -4.88 -13.73 3.84
N PHE A 154 -5.58 -14.85 3.89
CA PHE A 154 -6.32 -15.25 5.08
C PHE A 154 -5.58 -16.36 5.81
N SER A 155 -5.30 -16.17 7.09
CA SER A 155 -4.94 -17.25 8.01
C SER A 155 -6.14 -18.18 8.17
N GLY A 156 -6.15 -19.33 7.47
CA GLY A 156 -7.19 -20.35 7.66
C GLY A 156 -7.49 -21.34 6.52
N HIS A 157 -6.72 -21.37 5.42
CA HIS A 157 -6.87 -22.43 4.38
C HIS A 157 -5.98 -23.66 4.63
N ALA A 158 -5.28 -23.73 5.76
CA ALA A 158 -4.59 -24.92 6.23
C ALA A 158 -5.27 -25.42 7.52
N PRO A 159 -5.49 -26.75 7.70
CA PRO A 159 -5.96 -27.29 8.96
C PRO A 159 -4.98 -26.90 10.07
N LEU A 160 -5.47 -26.15 11.06
CA LEU A 160 -4.68 -25.77 12.23
C LEU A 160 -4.67 -26.94 13.22
N GLU A 161 -3.65 -27.80 13.18
CA GLU A 161 -3.28 -28.60 14.35
C GLU A 161 -2.77 -27.65 15.44
N ARG A 162 -3.64 -27.33 16.40
CA ARG A 162 -3.38 -26.31 17.43
C ARG A 162 -2.57 -26.89 18.59
N SER A 163 -1.28 -26.57 18.64
CA SER A 163 -0.54 -26.50 19.92
C SER A 163 0.01 -25.09 20.22
N VAL A 164 -0.08 -24.15 19.28
CA VAL A 164 0.39 -22.76 19.45
C VAL A 164 -0.57 -21.81 18.73
N ILE A 165 -0.98 -20.71 19.40
CA ILE A 165 -1.74 -19.62 18.77
C ILE A 165 -0.81 -18.98 17.72
N PRO A 166 -1.09 -19.08 16.42
CA PRO A 166 -0.21 -18.54 15.40
C PRO A 166 -0.33 -17.01 15.40
N VAL A 167 0.78 -16.31 15.62
CA VAL A 167 0.91 -14.89 15.34
C VAL A 167 1.02 -14.73 13.82
N PRO A 168 0.20 -13.90 13.16
CA PRO A 168 0.32 -13.68 11.73
C PRO A 168 1.67 -13.03 11.40
N GLN A 169 2.56 -13.83 10.81
CA GLN A 169 3.71 -13.32 10.09
C GLN A 169 3.12 -12.52 8.92
N GLY A 170 3.32 -11.20 8.92
CA GLY A 170 3.03 -10.39 7.73
C GLY A 170 3.85 -10.88 6.54
N PRO A 171 3.81 -10.25 5.35
CA PRO A 171 4.66 -10.68 4.25
C PRO A 171 6.14 -10.61 4.66
N VAL A 172 6.70 -11.75 5.06
CA VAL A 172 8.11 -11.96 5.38
C VAL A 172 8.78 -12.27 4.06
N GLU A 173 9.18 -11.23 3.35
CA GLU A 173 10.30 -11.37 2.43
C GLU A 173 11.55 -11.18 3.29
N ASN A 174 12.34 -12.24 3.41
CA ASN A 174 13.60 -12.25 4.13
C ASN A 174 14.51 -11.09 3.69
N TRP A 175 15.21 -10.52 4.67
CA TRP A 175 16.07 -9.34 4.64
C TRP A 175 17.04 -9.24 3.46
#